data_AF-A0A2D7XGU2-F1
#
_entry.id   AF-A0A2D7XGU2-F1
#
_cell.length_a   1.000
_cell.length_b   1.000
_cell.length_c   1.000
_cell.angle_alpha   90.00
_cell.angle_beta   90.00
_cell.angle_gamma   90.00
#
_symmetry.space_group_name_H-M   'P 1'
#
loop_
_entity.id
_entity.type
_entity.pdbx_description
1 polymer ?
#
loop_
_entity_poly.entity_id
_entity_poly.type
_entity_poly.pdbx_seq_one_letter_code
_entity_poly.pdbx_strand_id
1 'polypeptide(L)'
;MKKFVAMLSLLALAGCATGDKGFSLNVIEDPLYLRAERKLEQDFVQIQRAVFQHQAACNPEVQFSRDELYPANARVTKPFRPGATNSSEMVVLSLARMTSGLTRARVYSYYATTNNQVQEMFDIVLNPEKCHTVD
;
A
#
# COMPACT_ATOMS: atom_id res chain seq x y z
N MET A 1 53.22 -32.60 -20.39
CA MET A 1 52.27 -33.47 -19.66
C MET A 1 51.91 -32.81 -18.34
N LYS A 2 50.60 -32.75 -17.98
CA LYS A 2 50.05 -32.55 -16.62
C LYS A 2 50.29 -31.14 -15.99
N LYS A 3 49.30 -30.35 -15.54
CA LYS A 3 47.84 -30.48 -15.39
C LYS A 3 47.20 -29.09 -15.39
N PHE A 4 46.09 -28.95 -16.10
CA PHE A 4 45.06 -27.93 -15.91
C PHE A 4 44.37 -28.17 -14.56
N VAL A 5 44.50 -27.27 -13.58
CA VAL A 5 43.53 -27.13 -12.48
C VAL A 5 43.64 -25.72 -11.88
N ALA A 6 42.84 -24.77 -12.37
CA ALA A 6 42.55 -23.52 -11.66
C ALA A 6 41.32 -22.84 -12.28
N MET A 7 40.18 -23.53 -12.29
CA MET A 7 38.94 -22.95 -12.80
C MET A 7 37.75 -23.64 -12.13
N LEU A 8 37.46 -23.34 -10.86
CA LEU A 8 36.29 -23.90 -10.17
C LEU A 8 35.91 -23.19 -8.85
N SER A 9 36.13 -21.88 -8.73
CA SER A 9 35.80 -21.12 -7.51
C SER A 9 34.75 -20.01 -7.68
N LEU A 10 33.99 -19.96 -8.80
CA LEU A 10 33.01 -18.89 -9.04
C LEU A 10 31.52 -19.27 -8.87
N LEU A 11 31.18 -20.42 -8.29
CA LEU A 11 29.79 -20.93 -8.29
C LEU A 11 29.09 -20.98 -6.92
N ALA A 12 29.61 -20.32 -5.88
CA ALA A 12 29.07 -20.46 -4.52
C ALA A 12 28.38 -19.21 -3.92
N LEU A 13 27.82 -18.29 -4.72
CA LEU A 13 26.96 -17.21 -4.21
C LEU A 13 25.54 -17.16 -4.82
N ALA A 14 25.14 -18.15 -5.63
CA ALA A 14 23.80 -18.20 -6.22
C ALA A 14 22.74 -18.92 -5.35
N GLY A 15 22.89 -18.88 -4.01
CA GLY A 15 21.88 -19.30 -3.04
C GLY A 15 22.19 -18.61 -1.72
N CYS A 16 21.30 -17.91 -1.02
CA CYS A 16 19.85 -17.95 -0.99
C CYS A 16 19.31 -16.52 -0.98
N ALA A 17 18.77 -16.04 -2.09
CA ALA A 17 17.64 -15.12 -2.00
C ALA A 17 16.39 -16.02 -1.96
N THR A 18 16.19 -16.69 -0.83
CA THR A 18 14.84 -17.15 -0.49
C THR A 18 14.04 -15.89 -0.39
N GLY A 19 13.37 -15.52 -1.48
CA GLY A 19 12.49 -14.38 -1.51
C GLY A 19 11.57 -14.55 -0.31
N ASP A 20 11.66 -13.61 0.63
CA ASP A 20 10.63 -13.47 1.64
C ASP A 20 9.33 -13.59 0.85
N LYS A 21 8.54 -14.62 1.15
CA LYS A 21 7.10 -14.57 0.88
C LYS A 21 6.56 -13.53 1.86
N GLY A 22 7.02 -12.30 1.67
CA GLY A 22 6.66 -11.14 2.44
C GLY A 22 5.17 -11.00 2.31
N PHE A 23 4.54 -10.67 3.42
CA PHE A 23 3.12 -10.40 3.50
C PHE A 23 2.76 -9.35 2.44
N SER A 24 2.21 -9.74 1.30
CA SER A 24 2.01 -8.83 0.17
C SER A 24 0.76 -7.97 0.38
N LEU A 25 0.64 -6.87 -0.36
CA LEU A 25 -0.57 -6.03 -0.31
C LEU A 25 -1.85 -6.83 -0.61
N ASN A 26 -1.77 -7.84 -1.47
CA ASN A 26 -2.90 -8.74 -1.75
C ASN A 26 -3.32 -9.58 -0.55
N VAL A 27 -2.40 -9.88 0.39
CA VAL A 27 -2.70 -10.60 1.63
C VAL A 27 -3.36 -9.69 2.66
N ILE A 28 -2.99 -8.41 2.71
CA ILE A 28 -3.64 -7.40 3.58
C ILE A 28 -5.11 -7.22 3.20
N GLU A 29 -5.45 -7.31 1.91
CA GLU A 29 -6.81 -7.10 1.41
C GLU A 29 -7.77 -8.28 1.68
N ASP A 30 -7.37 -9.23 2.54
CA ASP A 30 -8.24 -10.28 3.08
C ASP A 30 -9.35 -9.68 3.98
N PRO A 31 -10.61 -10.17 3.90
CA PRO A 31 -11.69 -9.72 4.77
C PRO A 31 -11.39 -9.75 6.28
N LEU A 32 -10.49 -10.63 6.74
CA LEU A 32 -10.03 -10.69 8.14
C LEU A 32 -9.40 -9.38 8.62
N TYR A 33 -8.77 -8.62 7.72
CA TYR A 33 -8.07 -7.38 8.04
C TYR A 33 -8.88 -6.12 7.68
N LEU A 34 -10.13 -6.28 7.23
CA LEU A 34 -11.01 -5.17 6.89
C LEU A 34 -11.38 -4.38 8.14
N ARG A 35 -11.17 -3.06 8.10
CA ARG A 35 -11.44 -2.13 9.20
C ARG A 35 -12.66 -1.25 8.94
N ALA A 36 -12.85 -0.85 7.68
CA ALA A 36 -14.03 -0.08 7.27
C ALA A 36 -14.25 -0.16 5.75
N GLU A 37 -15.50 0.09 5.34
CA GLU A 37 -15.87 0.26 3.93
C GLU A 37 -16.73 1.52 3.78
N ARG A 38 -16.50 2.31 2.72
CA ARG A 38 -17.33 3.44 2.31
C ARG A 38 -17.45 3.48 0.79
N LYS A 39 -18.49 4.15 0.31
CA LYS A 39 -18.58 4.56 -1.10
C LYS A 39 -18.16 6.03 -1.19
N LEU A 40 -17.32 6.31 -2.16
CA LEU A 40 -16.81 7.64 -2.48
C LEU A 40 -17.41 8.07 -3.82
N GLU A 41 -17.72 9.36 -3.93
CA GLU A 41 -18.17 9.96 -5.19
C GLU A 41 -16.99 10.24 -6.11
N GLN A 42 -15.79 10.38 -5.53
CA GLN A 42 -14.56 10.69 -6.25
C GLN A 42 -14.13 9.57 -7.21
N ASP A 43 -13.68 9.94 -8.40
CA ASP A 43 -12.98 9.06 -9.31
C ASP A 43 -11.48 8.95 -8.98
N PHE A 44 -10.76 8.07 -9.67
CA PHE A 44 -9.34 7.83 -9.39
C PHE A 44 -8.45 9.05 -9.64
N VAL A 45 -8.81 9.94 -10.56
CA VAL A 45 -8.03 11.15 -10.84
C VAL A 45 -8.20 12.14 -9.69
N GLN A 46 -9.42 12.32 -9.20
CA GLN A 46 -9.72 13.15 -8.04
C GLN A 46 -9.05 12.60 -6.78
N ILE A 47 -9.11 11.28 -6.58
CA ILE A 47 -8.44 10.61 -5.46
C ILE A 47 -6.93 10.80 -5.54
N GLN A 48 -6.32 10.54 -6.70
CA GLN A 48 -4.87 10.72 -6.90
C GLN A 48 -4.43 12.15 -6.60
N ARG A 49 -5.19 13.15 -7.08
CA ARG A 49 -4.92 14.57 -6.79
C ARG A 49 -4.99 14.88 -5.30
N ALA A 50 -6.01 14.37 -4.60
CA ALA A 50 -6.15 14.55 -3.15
C ALA A 50 -4.97 13.93 -2.40
N VAL A 51 -4.57 12.71 -2.77
CA VAL A 51 -3.38 12.06 -2.19
C VAL A 51 -2.12 12.89 -2.39
N PHE A 52 -1.91 13.45 -3.58
CA PHE A 52 -0.74 14.28 -3.86
C PHE A 52 -0.75 15.61 -3.09
N GLN A 53 -1.93 16.20 -2.89
CA GLN A 53 -2.09 17.36 -2.00
C GLN A 53 -1.74 17.02 -0.55
N HIS A 54 -2.24 15.88 -0.06
CA HIS A 54 -1.94 15.40 1.29
C HIS A 54 -0.46 15.05 1.48
N GLN A 55 0.18 14.44 0.48
CA GLN A 55 1.61 14.15 0.48
C GLN A 55 2.44 15.42 0.65
N ALA A 56 2.08 16.48 -0.08
CA ALA A 56 2.79 17.75 -0.04
C ALA A 56 2.59 18.51 1.28
N ALA A 57 1.41 18.39 1.90
CA ALA A 57 1.05 19.15 3.09
C ALA A 57 1.36 18.42 4.41
N CYS A 58 1.16 17.10 4.47
CA CYS A 58 1.06 16.36 5.72
C CYS A 58 2.02 15.19 5.82
N ASN A 59 1.97 14.23 4.89
CA ASN A 59 2.72 12.99 5.00
C ASN A 59 3.26 12.51 3.64
N PRO A 60 4.56 12.69 3.35
CA PRO A 60 5.14 12.31 2.06
C PRO A 60 5.21 10.79 1.84
N GLU A 61 4.99 9.97 2.87
CA GLU A 61 5.03 8.51 2.77
C GLU A 61 3.69 7.90 2.33
N VAL A 62 2.59 8.68 2.31
CA VAL A 62 1.34 8.24 1.70
C VAL A 62 1.59 8.04 0.21
N GLN A 63 1.05 7.02 -0.43
CA GLN A 63 1.24 6.78 -1.87
C GLN A 63 -0.07 6.39 -2.54
N PHE A 64 -0.26 6.82 -3.79
CA PHE A 64 -1.31 6.33 -4.68
C PHE A 64 -0.69 5.40 -5.72
N SER A 65 -1.27 4.23 -5.91
CA SER A 65 -0.89 3.29 -6.97
C SER A 65 -2.14 2.75 -7.67
N ARG A 66 -2.06 2.61 -8.99
CA ARG A 66 -3.12 1.95 -9.78
C ARG A 66 -2.70 0.52 -10.06
N ASP A 67 -3.64 -0.40 -10.02
CA ASP A 67 -3.36 -1.78 -10.39
C ASP A 67 -3.18 -1.89 -11.92
N GLU A 68 -2.08 -2.49 -12.35
CA GLU A 68 -1.74 -2.61 -13.77
C GLU A 68 -2.58 -3.66 -14.50
N LEU A 69 -2.94 -4.73 -13.79
CA LEU A 69 -3.74 -5.84 -14.34
C LEU A 69 -5.23 -5.54 -14.28
N TYR A 70 -5.65 -4.79 -13.26
CA TYR A 70 -7.04 -4.41 -13.04
C TYR A 70 -7.19 -2.89 -12.97
N PRO A 71 -7.26 -2.17 -14.11
CA PRO A 71 -7.31 -0.70 -14.14
C PRO A 71 -8.51 -0.08 -13.41
N ALA A 72 -9.55 -0.87 -13.14
CA ALA A 72 -10.69 -0.48 -12.31
C ALA A 72 -10.38 -0.48 -10.81
N ASN A 73 -9.15 -0.82 -10.40
CA ASN A 73 -8.69 -0.85 -9.03
C ASN A 73 -7.48 0.07 -8.81
N ALA A 74 -7.39 0.61 -7.60
CA ALA A 74 -6.26 1.40 -7.13
C ALA A 74 -6.08 1.21 -5.63
N ARG A 75 -4.97 1.71 -5.10
CA ARG A 75 -4.64 1.66 -3.68
C ARG A 75 -4.08 2.99 -3.23
N VAL A 76 -4.47 3.40 -2.03
CA VAL A 76 -3.74 4.40 -1.25
C VAL A 76 -3.11 3.69 -0.07
N THR A 77 -1.80 3.82 0.08
CA THR A 77 -1.04 3.16 1.16
C THR A 77 -0.40 4.19 2.05
N LYS A 78 -0.40 3.95 3.36
CA LYS A 78 0.31 4.73 4.36
C LYS A 78 1.05 3.77 5.30
N PRO A 79 2.31 4.04 5.70
CA PRO A 79 2.96 3.31 6.77
C PRO A 79 2.14 3.36 8.07
N PHE A 80 1.95 2.22 8.71
CA PHE A 80 1.31 2.13 10.04
C PHE A 80 2.12 2.86 11.10
N ARG A 81 3.45 2.88 10.94
CA ARG A 81 4.41 3.64 11.72
C ARG A 81 5.44 4.30 10.80
N PRO A 82 6.04 5.44 11.16
CA PRO A 82 7.03 6.11 10.33
C PRO A 82 8.18 5.20 9.87
N GLY A 83 8.56 5.29 8.61
CA GLY A 83 9.66 4.52 8.03
C GLY A 83 9.40 3.02 7.85
N ALA A 84 8.17 2.55 8.04
CA ALA A 84 7.83 1.16 7.75
C ALA A 84 7.82 0.92 6.22
N THR A 85 8.55 -0.10 5.79
CA THR A 85 8.69 -0.47 4.36
C THR A 85 8.03 -1.80 4.03
N ASN A 86 7.72 -2.61 5.03
CA ASN A 86 7.06 -3.90 4.85
C ASN A 86 5.58 -3.72 4.59
N SER A 87 5.05 -4.51 3.66
CA SER A 87 3.62 -4.47 3.33
C SER A 87 2.72 -4.79 4.53
N SER A 88 3.06 -5.74 5.43
CA SER A 88 2.28 -5.97 6.67
C SER A 88 2.20 -4.77 7.62
N GLU A 89 3.11 -3.81 7.48
CA GLU A 89 3.15 -2.59 8.26
C GLU A 89 2.52 -1.40 7.51
N MET A 90 1.70 -1.67 6.49
CA MET A 90 0.94 -0.67 5.77
C MET A 90 -0.54 -0.69 6.18
N VAL A 91 -1.12 0.50 6.26
CA VAL A 91 -2.57 0.70 6.19
C VAL A 91 -2.93 0.95 4.74
N VAL A 92 -3.88 0.17 4.22
CA VAL A 92 -4.24 0.16 2.79
C VAL A 92 -5.68 0.60 2.63
N LEU A 93 -5.91 1.67 1.88
CA LEU A 93 -7.22 2.01 1.34
C LEU A 93 -7.31 1.42 -0.07
N SER A 94 -7.95 0.27 -0.18
CA SER A 94 -8.24 -0.39 -1.45
C SER A 94 -9.42 0.29 -2.13
N LEU A 95 -9.28 0.59 -3.41
CA LEU A 95 -10.25 1.34 -4.21
C LEU A 95 -10.69 0.50 -5.40
N ALA A 96 -12.00 0.37 -5.60
CA ALA A 96 -12.58 -0.32 -6.76
C ALA A 96 -13.67 0.54 -7.39
N ARG A 97 -13.51 0.83 -8.69
CA ARG A 97 -14.50 1.59 -9.46
C ARG A 97 -15.73 0.71 -9.73
N MET A 98 -16.89 1.19 -9.31
CA MET A 98 -18.16 0.49 -9.50
C MET A 98 -18.82 0.90 -10.82
N THR A 99 -19.65 0.03 -11.37
CA THR A 99 -20.47 0.31 -12.57
C THR A 99 -21.45 1.46 -12.35
N SER A 100 -21.84 1.74 -11.10
CA SER A 100 -22.68 2.89 -10.74
C SER A 100 -21.97 4.24 -10.88
N GLY A 101 -20.68 4.26 -11.18
CA GLY A 101 -19.89 5.49 -11.18
C GLY A 101 -19.51 5.98 -9.79
N LEU A 102 -19.60 5.13 -8.76
CA LEU A 102 -19.01 5.38 -7.43
C LEU A 102 -17.72 4.58 -7.28
N THR A 103 -16.88 4.98 -6.33
CA THR A 103 -15.68 4.24 -5.96
C THR A 103 -15.91 3.57 -4.61
N ARG A 104 -15.87 2.24 -4.56
CA ARG A 104 -15.84 1.52 -3.29
C ARG A 104 -14.45 1.67 -2.69
N ALA A 105 -14.40 2.09 -1.43
CA ALA A 105 -13.15 2.29 -0.69
C ALA A 105 -13.17 1.46 0.59
N ARG A 106 -12.15 0.64 0.79
CA ARG A 106 -12.02 -0.29 1.92
C ARG A 106 -10.68 -0.09 2.61
N VAL A 107 -10.72 0.14 3.91
CA VAL A 107 -9.51 0.27 4.73
C VAL A 107 -9.16 -1.10 5.30
N TYR A 108 -7.92 -1.52 5.08
CA TYR A 108 -7.35 -2.74 5.60
C TYR A 108 -6.09 -2.45 6.40
N SER A 109 -5.86 -3.24 7.44
CA SER A 109 -4.62 -3.21 8.21
C SER A 109 -4.42 -4.53 8.94
N TYR A 110 -3.23 -5.10 8.80
CA TYR A 110 -2.82 -6.29 9.55
C TYR A 110 -2.85 -6.03 11.05
N TYR A 111 -2.22 -4.93 11.48
CA TYR A 111 -2.23 -4.50 12.88
C TYR A 111 -3.55 -3.85 13.27
N ALA A 112 -3.89 -3.92 14.56
CA ALA A 112 -5.05 -3.26 15.11
C ALA A 112 -4.94 -1.73 14.91
N THR A 113 -5.92 -1.15 14.23
CA THR A 113 -6.00 0.29 13.98
C THR A 113 -7.00 0.94 14.91
N THR A 114 -6.74 2.19 15.30
CA THR A 114 -7.74 3.01 15.98
C THR A 114 -8.77 3.56 14.99
N ASN A 115 -9.94 3.98 15.48
CA ASN A 115 -10.93 4.66 14.64
C ASN A 115 -10.36 5.92 13.98
N ASN A 116 -9.41 6.60 14.65
CA ASN A 116 -8.75 7.79 14.11
C ASN A 116 -7.86 7.44 12.90
N GLN A 117 -7.07 6.37 12.98
CA GLN A 117 -6.25 5.91 11.85
C GLN A 117 -7.11 5.47 10.65
N VAL A 118 -8.25 4.82 10.91
CA VAL A 118 -9.20 4.45 9.84
C VAL A 118 -9.82 5.69 9.20
N GLN A 119 -10.23 6.67 10.01
CA GLN A 119 -10.81 7.92 9.52
C GLN A 119 -9.78 8.74 8.73
N GLU A 120 -8.54 8.79 9.20
CA GLU A 120 -7.44 9.45 8.50
C GLU A 120 -7.28 8.92 7.06
N MET A 121 -7.37 7.61 6.85
CA MET A 121 -7.28 7.04 5.49
C MET A 121 -8.38 7.58 4.56
N PHE A 122 -9.57 7.86 5.07
CA PHE A 122 -10.61 8.51 4.28
C PHE A 122 -10.37 10.02 4.14
N ASP A 123 -9.86 10.68 5.18
CA ASP A 123 -9.56 12.13 5.16
C ASP A 123 -8.45 12.47 4.17
N ILE A 124 -7.45 11.60 3.95
CA ILE A 124 -6.44 11.74 2.87
C ILE A 124 -7.10 12.03 1.51
N VAL A 125 -8.29 11.47 1.27
CA VAL A 125 -9.02 11.58 0.01
C VAL A 125 -10.12 12.63 0.06
N LEU A 126 -10.84 12.71 1.18
CA LEU A 126 -12.02 13.56 1.34
C LEU A 126 -11.69 14.98 1.80
N ASN A 127 -10.62 15.15 2.58
CA ASN A 127 -10.19 16.40 3.22
C ASN A 127 -8.64 16.46 3.20
N PRO A 128 -8.00 16.48 2.02
CA PRO A 128 -6.55 16.25 1.88
C PRO A 128 -5.66 17.24 2.63
N GLU A 129 -6.16 18.43 2.96
CA GLU A 129 -5.50 19.45 3.76
C GLU A 129 -5.43 19.14 5.27
N LYS A 130 -6.22 18.17 5.74
CA LYS A 130 -6.29 17.82 7.15
C LYS A 130 -5.12 16.90 7.54
N CYS A 131 -4.16 17.44 8.27
CA CYS A 131 -3.05 16.65 8.82
C CYS A 131 -3.42 16.05 10.18
N HIS A 132 -3.16 14.76 10.35
CA HIS A 132 -3.33 14.05 11.61
C HIS A 132 -1.97 13.94 12.31
N THR A 133 -1.95 14.08 13.64
CA THR A 133 -0.72 13.85 14.42
C THR A 133 -0.40 12.35 14.41
N VAL A 134 0.87 12.03 14.19
CA VAL A 134 1.38 10.66 14.31
C VAL A 134 1.46 10.36 15.80
N ASP A 135 0.55 9.54 16.32
CA ASP A 135 0.62 8.99 17.67
C ASP A 135 1.61 7.82 17.73
#